data_AF-A0A0D5LNT4-F1
#
_entry.id   AF-A0A0D5LNT4-F1
#
_cell.length_a   1.000
_cell.length_b   1.000
_cell.length_c   1.000
_cell.angle_alpha   90.00
_cell.angle_beta   90.00
_cell.angle_gamma   90.00
#
_symmetry.space_group_name_H-M   'P 1'
#
loop_
_entity.id
_entity.type
_entity.pdbx_description
1 polymer ?
#
loop_
_entity_poly.entity_id
_entity_poly.type
_entity_poly.pdbx_seq_one_letter_code
_entity_poly.pdbx_strand_id
1 'polypeptide(L)' 'MKILSLLFGILLLIGTFVWFSYFVPLGCGMNPTGCHEEFSVWSQIGLIHFWAPTAVAAAAIVYGFKRS' A
#
# COMPACT_ATOMS: atom_id res chain seq x y z
N MET A 1 -1.66 -21.86 7.97
CA MET A 1 -2.66 -20.79 7.71
C MET A 1 -2.36 -19.50 8.49
N LYS A 2 -2.20 -19.56 9.83
CA LYS A 2 -2.00 -18.39 10.71
C LYS A 2 -0.79 -17.52 10.36
N ILE A 3 0.40 -18.14 10.33
CA ILE A 3 1.68 -17.50 10.00
C ILE A 3 1.69 -16.99 8.56
N LEU A 4 1.03 -17.70 7.64
CA LEU A 4 0.91 -17.29 6.24
C LEU A 4 0.11 -15.99 6.08
N SER A 5 -1.02 -15.83 6.79
CA SER A 5 -1.80 -14.57 6.75
C SER A 5 -1.03 -13.40 7.36
N LEU A 6 -0.29 -13.64 8.45
CA LEU A 6 0.58 -12.63 9.07
C LEU A 6 1.72 -12.21 8.14
N LEU A 7 2.46 -13.18 7.59
CA LEU A 7 3.55 -12.92 6.64
C LEU A 7 3.02 -12.20 5.40
N PHE A 8 1.88 -12.65 4.85
CA PHE A 8 1.25 -12.02 3.70
C PHE A 8 0.92 -10.55 3.99
N GLY A 9 0.27 -10.26 5.12
CA GLY A 9 -0.08 -8.89 5.47
C GLY A 9 1.14 -8.00 5.71
N ILE A 10 2.20 -8.51 6.34
CA ILE A 10 3.46 -7.77 6.53
C ILE A 10 4.14 -7.49 5.18
N LEU A 11 4.25 -8.50 4.31
CA LEU A 11 4.81 -8.35 2.96
C LEU A 11 4.01 -7.35 2.13
N LEU A 12 2.67 -7.40 2.22
CA LEU A 12 1.80 -6.47 1.51
C LEU A 12 1.98 -5.04 2.01
N LEU A 13 2.13 -4.83 3.33
CA LEU A 13 2.42 -3.52 3.92
C LEU A 13 3.74 -2.94 3.42
N ILE A 14 4.82 -3.74 3.47
CA ILE A 14 6.14 -3.32 2.97
C ILE A 14 6.07 -3.02 1.47
N GLY A 15 5.43 -3.90 0.69
CA GLY A 15 5.26 -3.72 -0.75
C GLY A 15 4.47 -2.46 -1.08
N THR A 16 3.41 -2.17 -0.33
CA THR A 16 2.59 -0.96 -0.48
C THR A 16 3.40 0.29 -0.18
N PHE A 17 4.21 0.27 0.88
CA PHE A 17 5.07 1.39 1.24
C PHE A 17 6.11 1.68 0.15
N VAL A 18 6.79 0.63 -0.35
CA VAL A 18 7.75 0.75 -1.45
C VAL A 18 7.07 1.20 -2.73
N TRP A 19 5.90 0.66 -3.05
CA TRP A 19 5.11 1.05 -4.22
C TRP A 19 4.76 2.54 -4.20
N PHE A 20 4.15 3.01 -3.11
CA PHE A 20 3.70 4.39 -2.99
C PHE A 20 4.85 5.39 -2.88
N SER A 21 5.92 5.04 -2.15
CA SER A 21 7.03 5.97 -1.89
C SER A 21 8.05 6.03 -3.02
N TYR A 22 8.19 4.95 -3.82
CA TYR A 22 9.16 4.88 -4.91
C TYR A 22 8.51 4.77 -6.28
N PHE A 23 7.69 3.74 -6.54
CA PHE A 23 7.21 3.46 -7.89
C PHE A 23 6.21 4.50 -8.41
N VAL A 24 5.28 4.96 -7.56
CA VAL A 24 4.32 6.00 -7.92
C VAL A 24 5.02 7.32 -8.30
N PRO A 25 5.88 7.91 -7.46
CA PRO A 25 6.59 9.14 -7.82
C PRO A 25 7.58 8.93 -8.97
N LEU A 26 8.22 7.76 -9.10
CA LEU A 26 9.11 7.47 -10.23
C LEU A 26 8.33 7.38 -11.55
N GLY A 27 7.16 6.74 -11.56
CA GLY A 27 6.27 6.70 -12.73
C GLY A 27 5.77 8.10 -13.12
N CYS A 28 5.43 8.93 -12.14
CA CYS A 28 5.04 10.32 -12.40
C CYS A 28 6.21 11.20 -12.88
N GLY A 29 7.41 10.99 -12.37
CA GLY A 29 8.63 11.67 -12.86
C GLY A 29 8.97 11.30 -14.31
N MET A 30 8.61 10.08 -14.74
CA MET A 30 8.76 9.62 -16.12
C MET A 30 7.65 10.12 -17.05
N ASN A 31 6.48 10.53 -16.53
CA ASN A 31 5.37 11.08 -17.31
C ASN A 31 4.71 12.29 -16.63
N PRO A 32 5.29 13.50 -16.77
CA PRO A 32 4.88 14.69 -16.02
C PRO A 32 3.49 15.23 -16.38
N THR A 33 2.87 14.80 -17.47
CA THR A 33 1.50 15.21 -17.84
C THR A 33 0.42 14.51 -17.02
N GLY A 34 0.74 13.37 -16.39
CA GLY A 34 -0.24 12.54 -15.68
C GLY A 34 -0.42 12.88 -14.19
N CYS A 35 0.49 13.65 -13.58
CA CYS A 35 0.49 13.86 -12.14
C CYS A 35 0.65 15.35 -11.81
N HIS A 36 -0.50 16.03 -11.66
CA HIS A 36 -0.58 17.45 -11.28
C HIS A 36 -0.87 17.68 -9.79
N GLU A 37 -1.16 16.62 -9.02
CA GLU A 37 -1.49 16.70 -7.60
C GLU A 37 -0.27 16.52 -6.70
N GLU A 38 -0.31 17.12 -5.51
CA GLU A 38 0.67 16.83 -4.45
C GLU A 38 0.57 15.35 -4.04
N PHE A 39 1.72 14.66 -4.02
CA PHE A 39 1.84 13.27 -3.58
C PHE A 39 1.69 13.18 -2.06
N SER A 40 0.46 13.26 -1.61
CA SER A 40 0.05 13.08 -0.23
C SER A 40 -0.65 11.74 -0.06
N VAL A 41 -0.48 11.08 1.08
CA VAL A 41 -1.30 9.92 1.47
C VAL A 41 -2.80 10.28 1.54
N TRP A 42 -3.13 11.57 1.59
CA TRP A 42 -4.50 12.08 1.60
C TRP A 42 -5.02 12.47 0.22
N SER A 43 -4.20 12.39 -0.84
CA SER A 43 -4.68 12.62 -2.21
C SER A 43 -5.47 11.43 -2.73
N GLN A 44 -6.17 11.59 -3.85
CA GLN A 44 -6.91 10.49 -4.48
C GLN A 44 -5.97 9.35 -4.88
N ILE A 45 -4.75 9.68 -5.32
CA ILE A 45 -3.67 8.73 -5.62
C ILE A 45 -3.25 7.99 -4.34
N GLY A 46 -3.11 8.71 -3.21
CA GLY A 46 -2.86 8.12 -1.90
C GLY A 46 -3.95 7.16 -1.43
N LEU A 47 -5.22 7.51 -1.65
CA LEU A 47 -6.34 6.65 -1.27
C LEU A 47 -6.28 5.29 -1.99
N ILE A 48 -5.98 5.31 -3.29
CA ILE A 48 -5.98 4.10 -4.14
C ILE A 48 -4.69 3.29 -3.97
N HIS A 49 -3.53 3.94 -4.02
CA HIS A 49 -2.24 3.25 -4.06
C HIS A 49 -1.62 2.99 -2.68
N PHE A 50 -2.09 3.68 -1.63
CA PHE A 50 -1.58 3.53 -0.28
C PHE A 50 -2.64 2.97 0.67
N TRP A 51 -3.80 3.63 0.81
CA TRP A 51 -4.80 3.23 1.81
C TRP A 51 -5.51 1.92 1.48
N ALA A 52 -5.93 1.70 0.23
CA ALA A 52 -6.63 0.46 -0.12
C ALA A 52 -5.76 -0.80 0.11
N PRO A 53 -4.51 -0.87 -0.35
CA PRO A 53 -3.63 -2.00 -0.05
C PRO A 53 -3.30 -2.11 1.44
N THR A 54 -3.14 -0.97 2.14
CA THR A 54 -2.89 -0.95 3.59
C THR A 54 -4.05 -1.51 4.38
N ALA A 55 -5.30 -1.20 4.00
CA ALA A 55 -6.49 -1.76 4.63
C ALA A 55 -6.57 -3.29 4.44
N VAL A 56 -6.23 -3.79 3.25
CA VAL A 56 -6.15 -5.23 2.97
C VAL A 56 -5.06 -5.90 3.80
N ALA A 57 -3.88 -5.29 3.90
CA ALA A 57 -2.78 -5.79 4.72
C ALA A 57 -3.18 -5.85 6.21
N ALA A 58 -3.79 -4.78 6.72
CA ALA A 58 -4.27 -4.70 8.09
C ALA A 58 -5.34 -5.76 8.38
N ALA A 59 -6.30 -5.96 7.47
CA ALA A 59 -7.31 -7.01 7.60
C ALA A 59 -6.68 -8.41 7.64
N ALA A 60 -5.67 -8.68 6.80
CA ALA A 60 -4.96 -9.96 6.79
C ALA A 60 -4.19 -10.21 8.10
N ILE A 61 -3.56 -9.17 8.66
CA ILE A 61 -2.86 -9.24 9.95
C ILE A 61 -3.86 -9.48 11.09
N VAL A 62 -4.92 -8.68 11.18
CA VAL A 62 -5.96 -8.81 12.21
C VAL A 62 -6.61 -10.19 12.16
N TYR A 63 -6.90 -10.70 10.96
CA TYR A 63 -7.42 -12.04 10.77
C TYR A 63 -6.42 -13.12 11.22
N GLY A 64 -5.13 -12.95 10.90
CA GLY A 64 -4.05 -13.83 11.36
C GLY A 64 -3.93 -13.87 12.88
N PHE A 65 -4.09 -12.73 13.55
CA PHE A 65 -4.08 -12.63 15.02
C PHE A 65 -5.34 -13.18 15.68
N LYS A 66 -6.54 -12.82 15.20
CA LYS A 66 -7.81 -13.27 15.82
C LYS A 66 -8.04 -14.78 15.72
N ARG A 67 -7.48 -15.42 14.70
CA ARG A 67 -7.58 -16.87 14.47
C ARG A 67 -6.42 -17.64 15.11
N SER A 68 -5.55 -16.96 15.86
CA SER A 68 -4.44 -17.53 16.62
C SER A 68 -4.94 -18.19 17.89
#